data_AF-A0AAJ0PU09-F1
#
_entry.id   AF-A0AAJ0PU09-F1
#
_cell.length_a   1.000
_cell.length_b   1.000
_cell.length_c   1.000
_cell.angle_alpha   90.00
_cell.angle_beta   90.00
_cell.angle_gamma   90.00
#
_symmetry.space_group_name_H-M   'P 1'
#
loop_
_entity.id
_entity.type
_entity.pdbx_description
1 polymer ?
#
loop_
_entity_poly.entity_id
_entity_poly.type
_entity_poly.pdbx_seq_one_letter_code
_entity_poly.pdbx_strand_id
1 'polypeptide(L)' 'MTSKDRVKAKHPAAIVQKETGTFAGGKVRYCVKLHATARKVVGYGQRESWAWADACRALGL' A
#
# COMPACT_ATOMS: atom_id res chain seq x y z
N MET A 1 15.32 8.12 -2.41
CA MET A 1 13.87 8.23 -2.69
C MET A 1 13.20 6.92 -2.30
N THR A 2 12.26 6.94 -1.34
CA THR A 2 11.61 5.71 -0.86
C THR A 2 10.50 5.26 -1.82
N SER A 3 10.05 4.00 -1.72
CA SER A 3 8.93 3.50 -2.53
C SER A 3 7.65 4.32 -2.29
N LYS A 4 7.44 4.80 -1.07
CA LYS A 4 6.33 5.71 -0.72
C LYS A 4 6.41 7.01 -1.51
N ASP A 5 7.59 7.62 -1.58
CA ASP A 5 7.79 8.88 -2.30
C ASP A 5 7.58 8.69 -3.81
N ARG A 6 8.03 7.57 -4.38
CA ARG A 6 7.81 7.25 -5.81
C ARG A 6 6.34 7.10 -6.14
N VAL A 7 5.60 6.35 -5.32
CA VAL A 7 4.16 6.16 -5.52
C VAL A 7 3.42 7.49 -5.33
N LYS A 8 3.75 8.27 -4.29
CA LYS A 8 3.11 9.57 -4.04
C LYS A 8 3.46 10.64 -5.08
N ALA A 9 4.63 10.59 -5.70
CA ALA A 9 5.00 11.52 -6.76
C ALA A 9 4.09 11.37 -7.99
N LYS A 10 3.70 10.15 -8.35
CA LYS A 10 2.75 9.90 -9.46
C LYS A 10 1.29 9.86 -9.03
N HIS A 11 1.04 9.41 -7.80
CA HIS A 11 -0.30 9.25 -7.23
C HIS A 11 -0.34 9.95 -5.85
N PRO A 12 -0.44 11.29 -5.81
CA PRO A 12 -0.40 12.04 -4.55
C PRO A 12 -1.57 11.71 -3.62
N ALA A 13 -2.70 11.27 -4.17
CA ALA A 13 -3.87 10.80 -3.43
C ALA A 13 -3.70 9.39 -2.83
N ALA A 14 -2.58 8.70 -3.07
CA ALA A 14 -2.37 7.36 -2.57
C ALA A 14 -2.32 7.34 -1.04
N ILE A 15 -3.13 6.46 -0.46
CA ILE A 15 -3.23 6.26 0.98
C ILE A 15 -2.81 4.84 1.34
N VAL A 16 -2.31 4.70 2.57
CA VAL A 16 -2.17 3.40 3.20
C VAL A 16 -3.30 3.24 4.22
N GLN A 17 -3.93 2.07 4.20
CA GLN A 17 -4.95 1.68 5.17
C GLN A 17 -4.41 0.52 5.99
N LYS A 18 -4.42 0.66 7.31
CA LYS A 18 -4.15 -0.43 8.24
C LYS A 18 -5.46 -1.18 8.48
N GLU A 19 -5.49 -2.46 8.12
CA GLU A 19 -6.58 -3.37 8.40
C GLU A 19 -6.18 -4.26 9.58
N THR A 20 -7.06 -4.35 10.57
CA THR A 20 -6.90 -5.26 11.72
C THR A 20 -7.97 -6.34 11.60
N GLY A 21 -7.54 -7.61 11.59
CA GLY A 21 -8.40 -8.76 11.35
C GLY A 21 -7.59 -10.04 11.26
N THR A 22 -8.23 -11.19 11.11
CA THR A 22 -7.52 -12.46 10.98
C THR A 22 -7.05 -12.65 9.55
N PHE A 23 -5.77 -12.38 9.27
CA PHE A 23 -5.16 -12.55 7.96
C PHE A 23 -4.13 -13.69 7.96
N ALA A 24 -3.89 -14.28 6.80
CA ALA A 24 -2.76 -15.19 6.61
C ALA A 24 -1.45 -14.44 6.92
N GLY A 25 -0.81 -14.81 8.04
CA GLY A 25 0.43 -14.20 8.51
C GLY A 25 0.31 -13.17 9.65
N GLY A 26 -0.89 -12.88 10.17
CA GLY A 26 -1.03 -12.09 11.39
C GLY A 26 -2.37 -11.36 11.56
N LYS A 27 -2.49 -10.57 12.64
CA LYS A 27 -3.70 -9.79 12.97
C LYS A 27 -3.79 -8.45 12.25
N VAL A 28 -2.74 -8.04 11.54
CA VAL A 28 -2.62 -6.72 10.94
C VAL A 28 -2.09 -6.85 9.52
N ARG A 29 -2.68 -6.10 8.59
CA ARG A 29 -2.21 -5.95 7.22
C ARG A 29 -2.29 -4.48 6.81
N TYR A 30 -1.31 -4.02 6.07
CA TYR A 30 -1.28 -2.71 5.44
C TYR A 30 -1.63 -2.87 3.96
N CYS A 31 -2.54 -2.04 3.48
CA CYS A 31 -3.05 -2.03 2.12
C CYS A 31 -2.85 -0.64 1.52
N VAL A 32 -2.23 -0.53 0.35
CA VAL A 32 -2.09 0.74 -0.37
C VAL A 32 -3.20 0.88 -1.41
N LYS A 33 -3.87 2.02 -1.41
CA LYS A 33 -4.92 2.39 -2.38
C LYS A 33 -4.51 3.68 -3.08
N LEU A 34 -4.83 3.82 -4.37
CA LEU A 34 -4.47 5.03 -5.14
C LEU A 34 -5.26 6.28 -4.71
N HIS A 35 -6.43 6.09 -4.12
CA HIS A 35 -7.26 7.12 -3.49
C HIS A 35 -8.14 6.47 -2.42
N ALA A 36 -8.70 7.26 -1.50
CA ALA A 36 -9.45 6.74 -0.34
C ALA A 36 -10.67 5.90 -0.72
N THR A 37 -11.34 6.26 -1.82
CA THR A 37 -12.52 5.56 -2.34
C THR A 37 -12.17 4.41 -3.29
N ALA A 38 -10.89 4.13 -3.53
CA ALA A 38 -10.48 3.09 -4.47
C ALA A 38 -10.88 1.72 -3.92
N ARG A 39 -11.61 0.95 -4.74
CA ARG A 39 -11.92 -0.45 -4.43
C ARG A 39 -10.70 -1.34 -4.60
N LYS A 40 -9.83 -1.02 -5.56
CA LYS A 40 -8.62 -1.79 -5.87
C LYS A 40 -7.48 -1.40 -4.93
N VAL A 41 -6.93 -2.40 -4.23
CA VAL A 41 -5.67 -2.29 -3.50
C VAL A 41 -4.53 -2.56 -4.48
N VAL A 42 -3.51 -1.71 -4.47
CA VAL A 42 -2.35 -1.81 -5.37
C VAL A 42 -1.13 -2.42 -4.71
N GLY A 43 -1.09 -2.50 -3.38
CA GLY A 43 -0.02 -3.19 -2.67
C GLY A 43 -0.42 -3.66 -1.29
N TYR A 44 0.18 -4.76 -0.85
CA TYR A 44 -0.05 -5.37 0.47
C TYR A 44 1.25 -5.53 1.25
N GLY A 45 1.15 -5.50 2.57
CA GLY A 45 2.29 -5.82 3.44
C GLY A 45 1.91 -6.00 4.90
N GLN A 46 2.73 -6.74 5.65
CA GLN A 46 2.58 -6.80 7.11
C GLN A 46 3.14 -5.55 7.81
N ARG A 47 3.96 -4.77 7.10
CA ARG A 47 4.47 -3.46 7.50
C ARG A 47 4.11 -2.44 6.42
N GLU A 48 3.92 -1.18 6.81
CA GLU A 48 3.62 -0.10 5.85
C GLU A 48 4.69 0.00 4.75
N SER A 49 5.98 -0.11 5.10
CA SER A 49 7.07 -0.06 4.13
C SER A 49 7.00 -1.16 3.08
N TRP A 50 6.56 -2.36 3.46
CA TRP A 50 6.39 -3.49 2.54
C TRP A 50 5.20 -3.26 1.61
N ALA A 51 4.10 -2.73 2.12
CA ALA A 51 2.93 -2.41 1.30
C ALA A 51 3.25 -1.33 0.24
N TRP A 52 4.06 -0.33 0.59
CA TRP A 52 4.56 0.65 -0.38
C TRP A 52 5.54 0.04 -1.39
N ALA A 53 6.41 -0.88 -0.98
CA ALA A 53 7.33 -1.56 -1.89
C ALA A 53 6.58 -2.43 -2.90
N ASP A 54 5.57 -3.17 -2.45
CA ASP A 54 4.70 -3.98 -3.30
C ASP A 54 3.87 -3.10 -4.26
N ALA A 55 3.32 -1.99 -3.77
CA ALA A 55 2.63 -1.01 -4.62
C ALA A 55 3.54 -0.39 -5.69
N CYS A 56 4.78 -0.05 -5.32
CA CYS A 56 5.77 0.48 -6.25
C CYS A 56 6.08 -0.54 -7.36
N ARG A 57 6.25 -1.82 -6.99
CA ARG A 57 6.45 -2.93 -7.94
C ARG A 57 5.24 -3.13 -8.85
N ALA A 58 4.03 -3.14 -8.30
CA ALA A 58 2.80 -3.35 -9.04
C ALA A 58 2.49 -2.22 -10.04
N LEU A 59 2.97 -1.00 -9.75
CA LEU A 59 2.81 0.18 -10.61
C LEU A 59 4.00 0.40 -11.56
N GLY A 60 5.05 -0.42 -11.49
CA GLY A 60 6.24 -0.30 -12.35
C GLY A 60 7.10 0.94 -12.06
N LEU A 61 7.29 1.28 -10.78
CA LEU A 61 8.00 2.48 -10.31
C LEU A 61 9.30 2.18 -9.57
#